data_AF-A0A430UG95-F1
#
_entry.id   AF-A0A430UG95-F1
#
_cell.length_a   1.000
_cell.length_b   1.000
_cell.length_c   1.000
_cell.angle_alpha   90.00
_cell.angle_beta   90.00
_cell.angle_gamma   90.00
#
_symmetry.space_group_name_H-M   'P 1'
#
loop_
_entity.id
_entity.type
_entity.pdbx_description
1 polymer ?
#
loop_
_entity_poly.entity_id
_entity_poly.type
_entity_poly.pdbx_seq_one_letter_code
_entity_poly.pdbx_strand_id
1 'polypeptide(L)'
;VYKVRGAAELLKRYYPELSRPEFKSTIALGHNRYSTNTLSTFEQVQPFGLLGHNGEINTIERLRREMDHLGIPRPVGSDSQDLNRMLEGLIYRYGLSLPEAMDLVFPPVLGEVKALPEELQDLYLALRQRFGPLAQGPAAIVSRHRDEAVFATDAMGLRPLWQFETPYEIVFSSERGVFNAEEFVT
;
A
#
# COMPACT_ATOMS: atom_id res chain seq x y z
N VAL A 1 -2.71 -14.90 1.57
CA VAL A 1 -2.78 -13.90 2.66
C VAL A 1 -3.21 -14.61 3.93
N TYR A 2 -2.42 -14.51 5.00
CA TYR A 2 -2.72 -15.08 6.31
C TYR A 2 -3.12 -13.96 7.26
N LYS A 3 -4.33 -14.02 7.83
CA LYS A 3 -4.84 -12.95 8.69
C LYS A 3 -5.71 -13.48 9.84
N VAL A 4 -5.72 -12.76 10.94
CA VAL A 4 -6.51 -13.06 12.15
C VAL A 4 -7.04 -11.77 12.74
N ARG A 5 -8.26 -11.79 13.28
CA ARG A 5 -8.76 -10.67 14.09
C ARG A 5 -8.25 -10.83 15.52
N GLY A 6 -7.25 -10.04 15.88
CA GLY A 6 -6.65 -10.05 17.22
C GLY A 6 -5.20 -9.62 17.19
N ALA A 7 -4.48 -9.95 18.26
CA ALA A 7 -3.05 -9.66 18.36
C ALA A 7 -2.24 -10.45 17.32
N ALA A 8 -1.17 -9.84 16.79
CA ALA A 8 -0.37 -10.41 15.70
C ALA A 8 0.27 -11.76 16.08
N GLU A 9 0.57 -11.97 17.36
CA GLU A 9 1.14 -13.20 17.93
C GLU A 9 0.21 -14.40 17.76
N LEU A 10 -1.10 -14.16 17.56
CA LEU A 10 -2.07 -15.23 17.32
C LEU A 10 -1.92 -15.85 15.92
N LEU A 11 -1.29 -15.18 14.95
CA LEU A 11 -1.13 -15.70 13.60
C LEU A 11 -0.50 -17.09 13.58
N LYS A 12 0.60 -17.28 14.33
CA LYS A 12 1.30 -18.58 14.40
C LYS A 12 0.49 -19.67 15.11
N ARG A 13 -0.48 -19.30 15.95
CA ARG A 13 -1.39 -20.26 16.59
C ARG A 13 -2.48 -20.75 15.63
N TYR A 14 -3.02 -19.85 14.82
CA TYR A 14 -4.06 -20.17 13.83
C TYR A 14 -3.49 -20.81 12.56
N TYR A 15 -2.26 -20.45 12.19
CA TYR A 15 -1.55 -20.95 11.01
C TYR A 15 -0.18 -21.49 11.42
N PRO A 16 -0.12 -22.71 12.00
CA PRO A 16 1.13 -23.30 12.48
C PRO A 16 2.19 -23.48 11.38
N GLU A 17 1.78 -23.56 10.11
CA GLU A 17 2.68 -23.63 8.96
C GLU A 17 3.59 -22.41 8.85
N LEU A 18 3.19 -21.24 9.38
CA LEU A 18 4.03 -20.03 9.40
C LEU A 18 5.28 -20.19 10.27
N SER A 19 5.35 -21.24 11.09
CA SER A 19 6.51 -21.54 11.94
C SER A 19 7.36 -22.69 11.38
N ARG A 20 7.00 -23.27 10.23
CA ARG A 20 7.74 -24.36 9.60
C ARG A 20 8.94 -23.79 8.82
N PRO A 21 10.15 -24.37 8.93
CA PRO A 21 11.35 -23.90 8.22
C PRO A 21 11.20 -23.91 6.68
N GLU A 22 10.30 -24.72 6.15
CA GLU A 22 10.02 -24.86 4.72
C GLU A 22 9.09 -23.74 4.21
N PHE A 23 8.42 -23.03 5.11
CA PHE A 23 7.55 -21.89 4.78
C PHE A 23 8.42 -20.66 4.48
N LYS A 24 8.91 -20.58 3.24
CA LYS A 24 9.80 -19.53 2.75
C LYS A 24 9.11 -18.63 1.75
N SER A 25 9.47 -17.35 1.76
CA SER A 25 9.00 -16.36 0.80
C SER A 25 10.12 -15.38 0.47
N THR A 26 10.14 -14.87 -0.75
CA THR A 26 11.03 -13.77 -1.17
C THR A 26 10.54 -12.41 -0.65
N ILE A 27 9.25 -12.29 -0.33
CA ILE A 27 8.66 -11.06 0.21
C ILE A 27 7.65 -11.39 1.31
N ALA A 28 7.68 -10.60 2.37
CA ALA A 28 6.70 -10.64 3.45
C ALA A 28 6.10 -9.25 3.66
N LEU A 29 4.76 -9.18 3.74
CA LEU A 29 4.03 -7.96 4.03
C LEU A 29 3.20 -8.20 5.29
N GLY A 30 3.52 -7.47 6.35
CA GLY A 30 2.79 -7.47 7.61
C GLY A 30 1.95 -6.21 7.78
N HIS A 31 0.78 -6.34 8.39
CA HIS A 31 -0.02 -5.19 8.80
C HIS A 31 -0.67 -5.48 10.16
N ASN A 32 -0.57 -4.52 11.08
CA ASN A 32 -1.31 -4.53 12.33
C ASN A 32 -2.22 -3.30 12.39
N ARG A 33 -3.52 -3.53 12.50
CA ARG A 33 -4.53 -2.46 12.45
C ARG A 33 -4.92 -2.05 13.86
N TYR A 34 -4.69 -0.80 14.22
CA TYR A 34 -5.32 -0.20 15.39
C TYR A 34 -6.71 0.35 15.01
N SER A 35 -7.78 -0.23 15.54
CA SER A 35 -9.15 0.24 15.28
C SER A 35 -9.56 1.24 16.36
N THR A 36 -9.91 2.46 15.98
CA THR A 36 -10.58 3.43 16.88
C THR A 36 -12.06 3.09 17.10
N ASN A 37 -12.63 2.19 16.27
CA ASN A 37 -13.98 1.66 16.42
C ASN A 37 -13.99 0.36 17.22
N THR A 38 -14.94 0.25 18.15
CA THR A 38 -15.12 -0.89 19.06
C THR A 38 -15.58 -2.17 18.36
N LEU A 39 -16.12 -2.08 17.14
CA LEU A 39 -16.55 -3.21 16.32
C LEU A 39 -15.64 -3.36 15.10
N SER A 40 -14.60 -4.19 15.21
CA SER A 40 -13.77 -4.61 14.07
C SER A 40 -14.32 -5.88 13.43
N THR A 41 -14.49 -5.86 12.11
CA THR A 41 -14.88 -7.04 11.32
C THR A 41 -13.64 -7.72 10.72
N PHE A 42 -13.73 -9.02 10.43
CA PHE A 42 -12.59 -9.77 9.88
C PHE A 42 -12.24 -9.33 8.46
N GLU A 43 -13.24 -8.86 7.71
CA GLU A 43 -13.11 -8.37 6.35
C GLU A 43 -12.17 -7.16 6.26
N GLN A 44 -12.13 -6.33 7.31
CA GLN A 44 -11.28 -5.13 7.41
C GLN A 44 -9.84 -5.43 7.86
N VAL A 45 -9.55 -6.67 8.26
CA VAL A 45 -8.18 -7.08 8.64
C VAL A 45 -7.32 -7.11 7.38
N GLN A 46 -6.19 -6.41 7.47
CA GLN A 46 -5.17 -6.26 6.42
C GLN A 46 -4.03 -7.27 6.62
N PRO A 47 -3.18 -7.52 5.60
CA PRO A 47 -3.22 -6.93 4.25
C PRO A 47 -4.38 -7.43 3.39
N PHE A 48 -4.70 -6.67 2.35
CA PHE A 48 -5.61 -7.08 1.28
C PHE A 48 -4.86 -7.84 0.19
N GLY A 49 -5.52 -8.06 -0.96
CA GLY A 49 -4.95 -8.82 -2.07
C GLY A 49 -3.67 -8.23 -2.63
N LEU A 50 -3.58 -6.89 -2.67
CA LEU A 50 -2.43 -6.16 -3.19
C LEU A 50 -1.66 -5.39 -2.11
N LEU A 51 -2.35 -4.79 -1.13
CA LEU A 51 -1.74 -3.78 -0.27
C LEU A 51 -2.00 -3.94 1.23
N GLY A 52 -1.07 -3.37 2.01
CA GLY A 52 -1.27 -2.89 3.36
C GLY A 52 -1.21 -1.36 3.40
N HIS A 53 -2.17 -0.74 4.09
CA HIS A 53 -2.32 0.70 4.23
C HIS A 53 -2.33 1.10 5.70
N ASN A 54 -1.35 1.90 6.10
CA ASN A 54 -1.33 2.62 7.37
C ASN A 54 -1.74 4.06 7.11
N GLY A 55 -2.92 4.47 7.57
CA GLY A 55 -3.43 5.78 7.24
C GLY A 55 -4.95 5.86 7.15
N GLU A 56 -5.41 6.97 6.58
CA GLU A 56 -6.81 7.26 6.27
C GLU A 56 -6.89 8.08 4.98
N ILE A 57 -7.72 7.66 4.03
CA ILE A 57 -7.94 8.40 2.79
C ILE A 57 -9.07 9.43 2.98
N ASN A 58 -8.70 10.69 3.16
CA ASN A 58 -9.63 11.81 3.35
C ASN A 58 -10.44 12.14 2.10
N THR A 59 -9.92 11.84 0.90
CA THR A 59 -10.61 12.10 -0.39
C THR A 59 -11.36 10.87 -0.91
N ILE A 60 -11.86 10.01 -0.01
CA ILE A 60 -12.46 8.73 -0.40
C ILE A 60 -13.61 8.85 -1.40
N GLU A 61 -14.43 9.90 -1.29
CA GLU A 61 -15.55 10.14 -2.22
C GLU A 61 -15.06 10.46 -3.64
N ARG A 62 -13.89 11.10 -3.78
CA ARG A 62 -13.27 11.31 -5.10
C ARG A 62 -12.84 9.97 -5.70
N LEU A 63 -12.14 9.15 -4.91
CA LEU A 63 -11.68 7.82 -5.34
C LEU A 63 -12.88 6.98 -5.82
N ARG A 64 -13.97 6.96 -5.04
CA ARG A 64 -15.20 6.22 -5.36
C ARG A 64 -15.88 6.71 -6.63
N ARG A 65 -15.95 8.03 -6.84
CA ARG A 65 -16.48 8.60 -8.09
C ARG A 65 -15.64 8.16 -9.28
N GLU A 66 -14.31 8.16 -9.14
CA GLU A 66 -13.43 7.71 -10.22
C GLU A 66 -13.59 6.21 -10.49
N MET A 67 -13.72 5.39 -9.44
CA MET A 67 -14.06 3.96 -9.60
C MET A 67 -15.36 3.77 -10.39
N ASP A 68 -16.41 4.55 -10.08
CA ASP A 68 -17.68 4.49 -10.81
C ASP A 68 -17.50 4.90 -12.29
N HIS A 69 -16.75 5.97 -12.59
CA HIS A 69 -16.44 6.38 -13.97
C HIS A 69 -15.63 5.34 -14.75
N LEU A 70 -14.68 4.68 -14.08
CA LEU A 70 -13.88 3.60 -14.63
C LEU A 70 -14.62 2.25 -14.61
N GLY A 71 -15.88 2.20 -14.14
CA GLY A 71 -16.65 0.95 -14.01
C GLY A 71 -15.94 -0.11 -13.16
N ILE A 72 -15.13 0.31 -12.19
CA ILE A 72 -14.49 -0.55 -11.19
C ILE A 72 -15.48 -0.75 -10.04
N PRO A 73 -15.94 -1.99 -9.76
CA PRO A 73 -16.96 -2.23 -8.74
C PRO A 73 -16.47 -1.81 -7.35
N ARG A 74 -17.30 -1.06 -6.62
CA ARG A 74 -16.99 -0.64 -5.26
C ARG A 74 -17.31 -1.73 -4.24
N PRO A 75 -16.38 -2.11 -3.35
CA PRO A 75 -16.69 -2.96 -2.23
C PRO A 75 -17.54 -2.22 -1.20
N VAL A 76 -18.29 -2.96 -0.38
CA VAL A 76 -18.82 -2.42 0.89
C VAL A 76 -17.73 -2.61 1.93
N GLY A 77 -17.07 -1.53 2.36
CA GLY A 77 -15.89 -1.66 3.20
C GLY A 77 -15.22 -0.36 3.61
N SER A 78 -13.99 -0.49 4.11
CA SER A 78 -13.13 0.64 4.47
C SER A 78 -12.55 1.33 3.23
N ASP A 79 -12.02 2.54 3.44
CA ASP A 79 -11.21 3.28 2.47
C ASP A 79 -10.06 2.45 1.89
N SER A 80 -9.35 1.68 2.72
CA SER A 80 -8.30 0.77 2.27
C SER A 80 -8.80 -0.36 1.35
N GLN A 81 -10.06 -0.81 1.52
CA GLN A 81 -10.66 -1.81 0.63
C GLN A 81 -11.01 -1.18 -0.72
N ASP A 82 -11.55 0.03 -0.72
CA ASP A 82 -11.79 0.81 -1.94
C ASP A 82 -10.46 1.04 -2.70
N LEU A 83 -9.40 1.43 -1.99
CA LEU A 83 -8.07 1.61 -2.56
C LEU A 83 -7.51 0.32 -3.17
N ASN A 84 -7.57 -0.80 -2.45
CA ASN A 84 -7.15 -2.09 -2.99
C ASN A 84 -7.93 -2.45 -4.26
N ARG A 85 -9.24 -2.22 -4.26
CA ARG A 85 -10.09 -2.54 -5.42
C ARG A 85 -9.85 -1.61 -6.60
N MET A 86 -9.54 -0.33 -6.36
CA MET A 86 -9.10 0.59 -7.41
C MET A 86 -7.82 0.07 -8.09
N LEU A 87 -6.79 -0.30 -7.31
CA LEU A 87 -5.55 -0.83 -7.86
C LEU A 87 -5.76 -2.14 -8.63
N GLU A 88 -6.56 -3.07 -8.09
CA GLU A 88 -6.94 -4.30 -8.80
C GLU A 88 -7.62 -3.98 -10.15
N GLY A 89 -8.54 -3.01 -10.17
CA GLY A 89 -9.23 -2.59 -11.39
C GLY A 89 -8.26 -2.03 -12.44
N LEU A 90 -7.37 -1.12 -12.03
CA LEU A 90 -6.33 -0.55 -12.90
C LEU A 90 -5.42 -1.63 -13.48
N ILE A 91 -4.98 -2.58 -12.66
CA ILE A 91 -4.08 -3.65 -13.10
C ILE A 91 -4.80 -4.64 -14.02
N TYR A 92 -5.91 -5.23 -13.57
CA TYR A 92 -6.53 -6.36 -14.28
C TYR A 92 -7.46 -5.94 -15.42
N ARG A 93 -8.06 -4.75 -15.34
CA ARG A 93 -9.01 -4.26 -16.36
C ARG A 93 -8.37 -3.33 -17.37
N TYR A 94 -7.40 -2.52 -16.93
CA TYR A 94 -6.72 -1.54 -17.77
C TYR A 94 -5.27 -1.92 -18.12
N GLY A 95 -4.75 -3.02 -17.56
CA GLY A 95 -3.45 -3.57 -17.94
C GLY A 95 -2.26 -2.78 -17.40
N LEU A 96 -2.46 -1.91 -16.41
CA LEU A 96 -1.36 -1.17 -15.78
C LEU A 96 -0.49 -2.09 -14.91
N SER A 97 0.81 -1.81 -14.85
CA SER A 97 1.71 -2.34 -13.84
C SER A 97 1.34 -1.81 -12.44
N LEU A 98 1.89 -2.42 -11.39
CA LEU A 98 1.67 -1.90 -10.02
C LEU A 98 2.22 -0.48 -9.82
N PRO A 99 3.44 -0.12 -10.29
CA PRO A 99 3.95 1.24 -10.21
C PRO A 99 3.05 2.24 -10.95
N GLU A 100 2.62 1.95 -12.18
CA GLU A 100 1.74 2.83 -12.96
C GLU A 100 0.38 3.02 -12.28
N ALA A 101 -0.21 1.95 -11.77
CA ALA A 101 -1.47 2.02 -11.02
C ALA A 101 -1.31 2.84 -9.73
N MET A 102 -0.18 2.69 -9.03
CA MET A 102 0.12 3.47 -7.82
C MET A 102 0.28 4.95 -8.17
N ASP A 103 1.05 5.29 -9.20
CA ASP A 103 1.29 6.66 -9.65
C ASP A 103 0.01 7.36 -10.12
N LEU A 104 -0.93 6.64 -10.71
CA LEU A 104 -2.24 7.20 -11.06
C LEU A 104 -3.02 7.60 -9.81
N VAL A 105 -2.97 6.77 -8.75
CA VAL A 105 -3.75 6.98 -7.53
C VAL A 105 -3.07 7.98 -6.58
N PHE A 106 -1.75 7.87 -6.43
CA PHE A 106 -0.84 8.69 -5.62
C PHE A 106 0.25 9.30 -6.50
N PRO A 107 -0.05 10.34 -7.30
CA PRO A 107 0.91 10.88 -8.24
C PRO A 107 2.12 11.53 -7.53
N PRO A 108 3.36 11.34 -8.04
CA PRO A 108 4.58 11.95 -7.51
C PRO A 108 4.46 13.46 -7.37
N VAL A 109 4.96 14.05 -6.29
CA VAL A 109 4.77 15.50 -6.04
C VAL A 109 5.45 16.33 -7.12
N LEU A 110 4.97 17.55 -7.37
CA LEU A 110 5.53 18.41 -8.44
C LEU A 110 7.03 18.66 -8.29
N GLY A 111 7.56 18.61 -7.07
CA GLY A 111 9.01 18.68 -6.82
C GLY A 111 9.77 17.47 -7.40
N GLU A 112 9.23 16.27 -7.24
CA GLU A 112 9.80 15.03 -7.78
C GLU A 112 9.64 14.97 -9.30
N VAL A 113 8.47 15.37 -9.82
CA VAL A 113 8.22 15.42 -11.27
C VAL A 113 9.26 16.28 -11.97
N LYS A 114 9.66 17.42 -11.40
CA LYS A 114 10.69 18.31 -11.99
C LYS A 114 12.08 17.66 -12.10
N ALA A 115 12.36 16.59 -11.35
CA ALA A 115 13.62 15.87 -11.42
C ALA A 115 13.62 14.76 -12.49
N LEU A 116 12.48 14.48 -13.11
CA LEU A 116 12.34 13.47 -14.17
C LEU A 116 12.77 14.03 -15.54
N PRO A 117 13.09 13.16 -16.52
CA PRO A 117 13.20 13.54 -17.93
C PRO A 117 11.96 14.26 -18.46
N GLU A 118 12.12 15.20 -19.40
CA GLU A 118 11.07 16.09 -19.91
C GLU A 118 9.84 15.33 -20.42
N GLU A 119 10.04 14.22 -21.12
CA GLU A 119 8.96 13.39 -21.64
C GLU A 119 8.09 12.79 -20.52
N LEU A 120 8.71 12.44 -19.38
CA LEU A 120 7.99 11.95 -18.21
C LEU A 120 7.31 13.11 -17.46
N GLN A 121 7.91 14.30 -17.44
CA GLN A 121 7.26 15.48 -16.84
C GLN A 121 5.92 15.77 -17.50
N ASP A 122 5.89 15.80 -18.83
CA ASP A 122 4.66 16.04 -19.60
C ASP A 122 3.60 14.97 -19.32
N LEU A 123 4.01 13.69 -19.27
CA LEU A 123 3.12 12.59 -18.92
C LEU A 123 2.50 12.77 -17.53
N TYR A 124 3.31 12.98 -16.49
CA TYR A 124 2.80 13.13 -15.13
C TYR A 124 1.96 14.39 -14.95
N LEU A 125 2.29 15.48 -15.65
CA LEU A 125 1.47 16.70 -15.67
C LEU A 125 0.11 16.44 -16.33
N ALA A 126 0.08 15.72 -17.46
CA ALA A 126 -1.16 15.34 -18.12
C ALA A 126 -2.03 14.42 -17.24
N LEU A 127 -1.43 13.42 -16.58
CA LEU A 127 -2.14 12.55 -15.63
C LEU A 127 -2.71 13.35 -14.45
N ARG A 128 -1.92 14.27 -13.88
CA ARG A 128 -2.37 15.15 -12.79
C ARG A 128 -3.50 16.10 -13.23
N GLN A 129 -3.47 16.60 -14.45
CA GLN A 129 -4.56 17.43 -14.99
C GLN A 129 -5.83 16.62 -15.22
N ARG A 130 -5.69 15.38 -15.70
CA ARG A 130 -6.82 14.51 -16.04
C ARG A 130 -7.50 13.92 -14.81
N PHE A 131 -6.72 13.30 -13.94
CA PHE A 131 -7.22 12.52 -12.80
C PHE A 131 -7.05 13.28 -11.50
N GLY A 132 -5.97 14.06 -11.38
CA GLY A 132 -5.45 14.60 -10.12
C GLY A 132 -5.18 13.51 -9.08
N PRO A 133 -4.83 13.88 -7.84
CA PRO A 133 -4.56 12.88 -6.80
C PRO A 133 -5.87 12.23 -6.32
N LEU A 134 -6.06 10.94 -6.65
CA LEU A 134 -7.32 10.24 -6.38
C LEU A 134 -7.48 9.88 -4.89
N ALA A 135 -6.37 9.49 -4.26
CA ALA A 135 -6.32 9.16 -2.84
C ALA A 135 -5.37 10.12 -2.11
N GLN A 136 -5.93 11.05 -1.34
CA GLN A 136 -5.19 11.95 -0.46
C GLN A 136 -5.61 11.75 0.98
N GLY A 137 -4.67 12.01 1.89
CA GLY A 137 -4.78 11.78 3.32
C GLY A 137 -3.47 11.21 3.84
N PRO A 138 -3.31 11.06 5.16
CA PRO A 138 -2.14 10.39 5.71
C PRO A 138 -2.08 8.95 5.21
N ALA A 139 -1.01 8.56 4.53
CA ALA A 139 -0.90 7.20 3.99
C ALA A 139 0.56 6.74 3.92
N ALA A 140 0.81 5.55 4.46
CA ALA A 140 1.96 4.72 4.14
C ALA A 140 1.43 3.41 3.56
N ILE A 141 1.87 3.10 2.34
CA ILE A 141 1.42 1.97 1.55
C ILE A 141 2.59 1.02 1.34
N VAL A 142 2.34 -0.26 1.59
CA VAL A 142 3.17 -1.35 1.11
C VAL A 142 2.30 -2.18 0.18
N SER A 143 2.74 -2.40 -1.06
CA SER A 143 1.96 -3.12 -2.05
C SER A 143 2.82 -4.09 -2.83
N ARG A 144 2.21 -5.19 -3.29
CA ARG A 144 2.86 -6.19 -4.14
C ARG A 144 1.90 -6.77 -5.16
N HIS A 145 2.37 -6.91 -6.38
CA HIS A 145 1.69 -7.62 -7.46
C HIS A 145 2.74 -8.36 -8.28
N ARG A 146 2.63 -9.70 -8.36
CA ARG A 146 3.60 -10.56 -9.06
C ARG A 146 5.05 -10.31 -8.57
N ASP A 147 5.92 -9.88 -9.44
CA ASP A 147 7.33 -9.59 -9.22
C ASP A 147 7.60 -8.12 -8.83
N GLU A 148 6.54 -7.29 -8.77
CA GLU A 148 6.64 -5.87 -8.43
C GLU A 148 6.23 -5.63 -6.97
N ALA A 149 6.99 -4.77 -6.30
CA ALA A 149 6.66 -4.22 -4.99
C ALA A 149 6.76 -2.70 -5.03
N VAL A 150 5.79 -2.02 -4.42
CA VAL A 150 5.75 -0.55 -4.34
C VAL A 150 5.54 -0.15 -2.90
N PHE A 151 6.39 0.78 -2.45
CA PHE A 151 6.39 1.37 -1.13
C PHE A 151 6.18 2.86 -1.33
N ALA A 152 5.06 3.40 -0.83
CA ALA A 152 4.67 4.77 -1.12
C ALA A 152 4.20 5.48 0.15
N THR A 153 4.49 6.77 0.23
CA THR A 153 3.95 7.67 1.26
C THR A 153 3.04 8.71 0.59
N ASP A 154 2.12 9.28 1.36
CA ASP A 154 1.36 10.44 0.90
C ASP A 154 2.27 11.63 0.60
N ALA A 155 1.76 12.56 -0.22
CA ALA A 155 2.49 13.73 -0.71
C ALA A 155 3.10 14.63 0.39
N MET A 156 2.61 14.55 1.63
CA MET A 156 3.12 15.33 2.76
C MET A 156 3.94 14.48 3.75
N GLY A 157 4.09 13.18 3.51
CA GLY A 157 4.85 12.29 4.40
C GLY A 157 4.23 12.14 5.79
N LEU A 158 2.90 12.14 5.91
CA LEU A 158 2.21 12.19 7.21
C LEU A 158 2.25 10.87 7.97
N ARG A 159 2.54 9.76 7.29
CA ARG A 159 2.74 8.45 7.93
C ARG A 159 4.18 7.99 7.72
N PRO A 160 4.88 7.57 8.78
CA PRO A 160 6.25 7.10 8.64
C PRO A 160 6.30 5.81 7.83
N LEU A 161 7.22 5.76 6.88
CA LEU A 161 7.60 4.57 6.14
C LEU A 161 9.12 4.59 5.99
N TRP A 162 9.80 3.96 6.94
CA TRP A 162 11.25 3.90 6.97
C TRP A 162 11.73 2.80 6.04
N GLN A 163 12.80 3.09 5.30
CA GLN A 163 13.54 2.11 4.52
C GLN A 163 14.86 1.82 5.22
N PHE A 164 15.20 0.55 5.33
CA PHE A 164 16.50 0.08 5.78
C PHE A 164 16.99 -1.03 4.86
N GLU A 165 18.30 -1.17 4.76
CA GLU A 165 18.94 -2.24 4.00
C GLU A 165 19.85 -3.02 4.92
N THR A 166 19.74 -4.34 4.84
CA THR A 166 20.67 -5.30 5.44
C THR A 166 21.45 -5.96 4.29
N PRO A 167 22.55 -6.70 4.55
CA PRO A 167 23.23 -7.44 3.49
C PRO A 167 22.36 -8.51 2.79
N TYR A 168 21.20 -8.84 3.34
CA TYR A 168 20.33 -9.92 2.87
C TYR A 168 19.00 -9.44 2.32
N GLU A 169 18.50 -8.29 2.77
CA GLU A 169 17.15 -7.84 2.48
C GLU A 169 16.99 -6.32 2.62
N ILE A 170 16.01 -5.78 1.89
CA ILE A 170 15.52 -4.42 2.05
C ILE A 170 14.23 -4.48 2.87
N VAL A 171 14.15 -3.67 3.91
CA VAL A 171 13.01 -3.66 4.83
C VAL A 171 12.35 -2.29 4.86
N PHE A 172 11.02 -2.31 4.79
CA PHE A 172 10.18 -1.13 4.99
C PHE A 172 9.32 -1.30 6.25
N SER A 173 9.28 -0.28 7.11
CA SER A 173 8.59 -0.35 8.40
C SER A 173 7.98 0.99 8.80
N SER A 174 6.86 0.95 9.53
CA SER A 174 6.28 2.17 10.13
C SER A 174 7.15 2.74 11.25
N GLU A 175 8.05 1.94 11.83
CA GLU A 175 8.92 2.34 12.95
C GLU A 175 10.34 1.82 12.77
N ARG A 176 11.32 2.55 13.31
CA ARG A 176 12.73 2.14 13.30
C ARG A 176 13.06 0.99 14.26
N GLY A 177 12.32 0.90 15.37
CA GLY A 177 12.62 -0.02 16.47
C GLY A 177 12.24 -1.49 16.22
N VAL A 178 11.88 -1.85 14.99
CA VAL A 178 11.56 -3.24 14.62
C VAL A 178 12.84 -4.09 14.47
N PHE A 179 13.99 -3.45 14.25
CA PHE A 179 15.30 -4.10 14.07
C PHE A 179 16.31 -3.58 15.10
N ASN A 180 17.30 -4.42 15.42
CA ASN A 180 18.43 -4.01 16.25
C ASN A 180 19.40 -3.16 15.43
N ALA A 181 20.06 -2.19 16.06
CA ALA A 181 20.97 -1.26 15.38
C ALA A 181 22.13 -1.96 14.64
N GLU A 182 22.53 -3.15 15.10
CA GLU A 182 23.61 -3.96 14.53
C GLU A 182 23.23 -4.64 13.20
N GLU A 183 21.94 -4.66 12.86
CA GLU A 183 21.42 -5.35 11.66
C GLU A 183 21.43 -4.46 10.41
N PHE A 184 21.69 -3.15 10.56
CA PHE A 184 21.71 -2.19 9.46
C PHE A 184 23.04 -2.19 8.68
N VAL A 185 22.97 -2.07 7.35
CA VAL A 185 24.13 -1.67 6.55
C VAL A 185 24.37 -0.17 6.80
N THR A 186 25.55 0.16 7.34
CA THR A 186 26.06 1.54 7.43
C THR A 186 26.51 2.08 6.09
#